data_AF-A0A921ICX3-F1
#
_entry.id   AF-A0A921ICX3-F1
#
_cell.length_a   1.000
_cell.length_b   1.000
_cell.length_c   1.000
_cell.angle_alpha   90.00
_cell.angle_beta   90.00
_cell.angle_gamma   90.00
#
_symmetry.space_group_name_H-M   'P 1'
#
loop_
_entity.id
_entity.type
_entity.pdbx_description
1 polymer ?
#
loop_
_entity_poly.entity_id
_entity_poly.type
_entity_poly.pdbx_seq_one_letter_code
_entity_poly.pdbx_strand_id
1 'polypeptide(L)' 'MYKMNYDSPIGNIVLKSDGYSLVECYFSDEKENEEKNIGNVVLEETVQWLDDYFKGNKPLIKDLPIKFKGTEFQLKV' A
#
# COMPACT_ATOMS: atom_id res chain seq x y z
N MET A 1 12.47 6.13 2.06
CA MET A 1 11.37 5.21 1.72
C MET A 1 10.21 5.62 2.59
N TYR A 2 9.03 5.87 2.01
CA TYR A 2 7.86 6.26 2.77
C TYR A 2 7.20 4.98 3.33
N LYS A 3 6.71 5.05 4.56
CA LYS A 3 6.02 3.97 5.26
C LYS A 3 4.79 4.48 5.98
N MET A 4 3.75 3.66 6.04
CA MET A 4 2.53 3.95 6.77
C MET A 4 1.86 2.65 7.22
N ASN A 5 1.25 2.66 8.41
CA ASN A 5 0.46 1.55 8.90
C ASN A 5 -1.03 1.80 8.57
N TYR A 6 -1.74 0.77 8.13
CA TYR A 6 -3.17 0.80 7.87
C TYR A 6 -3.86 -0.29 8.69
N ASP A 7 -4.73 0.13 9.61
CA ASP A 7 -5.51 -0.77 10.45
C ASP A 7 -6.74 -1.26 9.68
N SER A 8 -6.65 -2.45 9.06
CA SER A 8 -7.77 -3.04 8.32
C SER A 8 -8.70 -3.86 9.24
N PRO A 9 -9.94 -4.18 8.80
CA PRO A 9 -10.82 -5.09 9.53
C PRO A 9 -10.25 -6.49 9.79
N ILE A 10 -9.19 -6.87 9.09
CA ILE A 10 -8.56 -8.20 9.17
C ILE A 10 -7.11 -8.15 9.68
N GLY A 11 -6.69 -7.02 10.26
CA GLY A 11 -5.36 -6.84 10.84
C GLY A 11 -4.59 -5.66 10.26
N ASN A 12 -3.43 -5.37 10.84
CA ASN A 12 -2.59 -4.25 10.41
C ASN A 12 -1.85 -4.59 9.10
N ILE A 13 -1.85 -3.64 8.17
CA ILE A 13 -1.15 -3.69 6.89
C ILE A 13 -0.08 -2.62 6.88
N VAL A 14 1.16 -3.01 6.58
CA VAL A 14 2.26 -2.07 6.37
C VAL A 14 2.34 -1.74 4.88
N LEU A 15 2.31 -0.45 4.58
CA LEU A 15 2.42 0.09 3.23
C LEU A 15 3.77 0.79 3.07
N LYS A 16 4.49 0.53 1.97
CA LYS A 16 5.71 1.27 1.63
C LYS A 16 5.68 1.83 0.21
N SER A 17 6.21 3.04 0.09
CA SER A 17 6.34 3.75 -1.18
C SER A 17 7.77 4.27 -1.41
N ASP A 18 8.19 4.28 -2.67
CA ASP A 18 9.43 4.95 -3.10
C ASP A 18 9.27 6.47 -3.29
N GLY A 19 8.10 7.02 -3.00
CA GLY A 19 7.74 8.42 -3.20
C GLY A 19 6.86 8.67 -4.42
N TYR A 20 6.91 7.77 -5.40
CA TYR A 20 6.16 7.87 -6.66
C TYR A 20 5.18 6.71 -6.86
N SER A 21 5.45 5.57 -6.23
CA SER A 21 4.67 4.35 -6.39
C SER A 21 4.63 3.52 -5.11
N LEU A 22 3.58 2.72 -4.96
CA LEU A 22 3.50 1.68 -3.96
C LEU A 22 4.42 0.53 -4.37
N VAL A 23 5.30 0.13 -3.47
CA VAL A 23 6.31 -0.92 -3.72
C VAL A 23 6.15 -2.13 -2.82
N GLU A 24 5.56 -1.97 -1.63
CA GLU A 24 5.31 -3.07 -0.69
C GLU A 24 3.96 -2.87 0.01
N CYS A 25 3.25 -3.97 0.22
CA CYS A 25 1.99 -4.06 0.98
C CYS A 25 1.91 -5.46 1.60
N TYR A 26 1.89 -5.54 2.94
CA TYR A 26 1.86 -6.83 3.65
C TYR A 26 1.25 -6.71 5.04
N PHE A 27 0.71 -7.82 5.55
CA PHE A 27 0.22 -7.91 6.93
C PHE A 27 1.39 -7.99 7.92
N SER A 28 1.27 -7.29 9.04
CA SER A 28 2.22 -7.35 10.14
C SER A 28 1.52 -7.10 11.47
N ASP A 29 1.77 -7.95 12.47
CA ASP A 29 1.30 -7.75 13.84
C ASP A 29 2.08 -6.63 14.55
N GLU A 30 3.32 -6.37 14.11
CA GLU A 30 4.14 -5.28 14.60
C GLU A 30 3.94 -4.04 13.72
N LYS A 31 3.56 -2.91 14.35
CA LYS A 31 3.53 -1.61 13.68
C LYS A 31 4.96 -1.14 13.45
N GLU A 32 5.29 -0.81 12.21
CA GLU A 32 6.59 -0.19 11.92
C GLU A 32 6.57 1.29 12.32
N ASN A 33 7.69 1.80 12.84
CA ASN A 33 7.83 3.23 13.08
C ASN A 33 7.60 3.98 11.77
N GLU A 34 6.59 4.85 11.77
CA GLU A 34 6.28 5.71 10.64
C GLU A 34 7.40 6.73 10.48
N GLU A 35 8.36 6.45 9.59
CA GLU A 35 9.45 7.37 9.30
C GLU A 35 8.90 8.59 8.55
N LYS A 36 8.47 9.64 9.27
CA LYS A 36 8.22 11.00 8.76
C LYS A 36 7.36 11.10 7.47
N ASN A 37 6.14 10.59 7.42
CA ASN A 37 5.32 10.70 6.18
C ASN A 37 3.90 11.20 6.41
N ILE A 38 3.76 12.37 7.02
CA ILE A 38 2.59 13.20 6.77
C ILE A 38 2.80 13.77 5.35
N GLY A 39 1.98 13.36 4.36
CA GLY A 39 1.97 13.96 3.01
C GLY A 39 2.51 13.12 1.84
N ASN A 40 2.62 11.78 1.97
CA ASN A 40 2.86 10.95 0.77
C ASN A 40 1.52 10.62 0.09
N VAL A 41 1.24 11.33 -1.01
CA VAL A 41 0.00 11.20 -1.78
C VAL A 41 -0.28 9.75 -2.18
N VAL A 42 0.74 8.97 -2.57
CA VAL A 42 0.55 7.57 -2.99
C VAL A 42 0.06 6.69 -1.85
N LEU A 43 0.63 6.86 -0.65
CA LEU A 43 0.22 6.10 0.52
C LEU A 43 -1.19 6.51 1.00
N GLU A 44 -1.53 7.80 0.93
CA GLU A 44 -2.87 8.31 1.24
C GLU A 44 -3.93 7.79 0.25
N GLU A 45 -3.64 7.82 -1.06
CA GLU A 45 -4.48 7.22 -2.10
C GLU A 45 -4.65 5.72 -1.90
N THR A 46 -3.57 5.03 -1.49
CA THR A 46 -3.62 3.59 -1.18
C THR A 46 -4.54 3.29 0.02
N VAL A 47 -4.55 4.14 1.05
CA VAL A 47 -5.49 4.00 2.17
C VAL A 47 -6.92 4.18 1.73
N GLN A 48 -7.21 5.22 0.96
CA GLN A 48 -8.56 5.44 0.44
C GLN A 48 -9.02 4.24 -0.42
N TRP A 49 -8.12 3.69 -1.24
CA TRP A 49 -8.40 2.49 -2.02
C TRP A 49 -8.69 1.28 -1.13
N LEU A 50 -7.91 1.07 -0.06
CA LEU A 50 -8.14 -0.03 0.89
C LEU A 50 -9.46 0.15 1.64
N ASP A 51 -9.79 1.36 2.07
CA ASP A 51 -11.08 1.67 2.69
C ASP A 51 -12.25 1.27 1.79
N ASP A 52 -12.19 1.65 0.52
CA ASP A 52 -13.21 1.29 -0.47
C ASP A 52 -13.26 -0.21 -0.74
N TYR A 53 -12.10 -0.88 -0.80
CA TYR A 53 -12.02 -2.33 -0.91
C TYR A 53 -12.72 -3.03 0.28
N PHE A 54 -12.38 -2.64 1.51
CA PHE A 54 -12.95 -3.25 2.72
C PHE A 54 -14.42 -2.88 2.96
N LYS A 55 -14.90 -1.75 2.42
CA LYS A 55 -16.34 -1.42 2.36
C LYS A 55 -17.10 -2.20 1.29
N GLY A 56 -16.42 -2.92 0.40
CA GLY A 56 -17.03 -3.70 -0.68
C GLY A 56 -17.33 -2.89 -1.95
N ASN A 57 -16.77 -1.67 -2.08
CA ASN A 57 -16.98 -0.77 -3.21
C ASN A 57 -16.24 -1.16 -4.50
N LYS A 58 -15.36 -2.18 -4.45
CA LYS A 58 -14.61 -2.73 -5.59
C LYS A 58 -13.84 -1.67 -6.41
N PRO A 59 -12.92 -0.92 -5.79
CA PRO A 59 -12.08 0.05 -6.50
C PRO A 59 -11.17 -0.65 -7.51
N LEU A 60 -10.74 0.06 -8.57
CA LEU A 60 -9.92 -0.51 -9.63
C LEU A 60 -8.44 -0.35 -9.28
N ILE A 61 -7.63 -1.38 -9.51
CA ILE A 61 -6.20 -1.33 -9.18
C ILE A 61 -5.42 -0.34 -10.06
N LYS A 62 -5.95 -0.03 -11.25
CA LYS A 62 -5.39 0.97 -12.17
C LYS A 62 -5.38 2.39 -11.57
N ASP A 63 -6.13 2.61 -10.50
CA ASP A 63 -6.23 3.89 -9.81
C ASP A 63 -5.06 4.11 -8.83
N LEU A 64 -4.21 3.09 -8.62
CA LEU A 64 -3.01 3.19 -7.78
C LEU A 64 -1.72 3.10 -8.61
N PRO A 65 -0.73 3.99 -8.35
CA PRO A 65 0.58 3.87 -8.97
C PRO A 65 1.37 2.76 -8.27
N ILE A 66 1.31 1.53 -8.80
CA ILE A 66 2.02 0.37 -8.25
C ILE A 66 3.25 0.05 -9.10
N LYS A 67 4.37 -0.25 -8.44
CA LYS A 67 5.60 -0.66 -9.10
C LYS A 67 6.03 -2.04 -8.62
N PHE A 68 5.82 -3.04 -9.46
CA PHE A 68 6.27 -4.39 -9.22
C PHE A 68 7.80 -4.49 -9.37
N LYS A 69 8.42 -5.26 -8.47
CA LYS A 69 9.81 -5.67 -8.55
C LYS A 69 9.89 -7.18 -8.52
N GLY A 70 10.54 -7.77 -9.51
CA GLY A 70 10.70 -9.21 -9.63
C GLY A 70 11.52 -9.59 -10.85
N THR A 71 11.75 -10.88 -11.02
CA THR A 71 12.32 -11.44 -12.25
C THR A 71 11.34 -11.27 -13.41
N GLU A 72 11.82 -11.42 -14.65
CA GLU A 72 10.93 -11.40 -15.82
C GLU A 72 9.77 -12.39 -15.72
N PHE A 73 10.00 -13.55 -15.09
CA PHE A 73 8.95 -14.54 -14.85
C PHE A 73 7.92 -14.02 -13.85
N GLN A 74 8.37 -13.49 -12.71
CA GLN A 74 7.48 -12.93 -11.68
C GLN A 74 6.66 -11.73 -12.18
N LEU A 75 7.15 -10.99 -13.17
CA LEU A 75 6.42 -9.87 -13.77
C LEU A 75 5.43 -10.30 -14.87
N LYS A 76 5.52 -11.54 -15.36
CA LYS A 76 4.65 -12.08 -16.41
C LYS A 76 3.48 -12.91 -15.88
N VAL A 77 3.58 -13.42 -14.65
CA VAL A 77 2.59 -14.30 -14.00
C VAL A 77 1.66 -13.45 -13.14
#